data_AF-A0A6F9Y247-F1
#
_entry.id   AF-A0A6F9Y247-F1
#
_cell.length_a   1.000
_cell.length_b   1.000
_cell.length_c   1.000
_cell.angle_alpha   90.00
_cell.angle_beta   90.00
_cell.angle_gamma   90.00
#
_symmetry.space_group_name_H-M   'P 1'
#
loop_
_entity.id
_entity.type
_entity.pdbx_description
1 polymer ?
#
loop_
_entity_poly.entity_id
_entity_poly.type
_entity_poly.pdbx_seq_one_letter_code
_entity_poly.pdbx_strand_id
1 'polypeptide(L)' 'MTRTRIKLISDYEDTIEDLVNNFIKDPKNKVEKVNLIEFYFSEDDDGEAYITAYINYELGK' A
#
# COMPACT_ATOMS: atom_id res chain seq x y z
N MET A 1 -5.37 12.34 10.06
CA MET A 1 -4.76 11.03 9.83
C MET A 1 -5.52 10.34 8.72
N THR A 2 -4.81 9.93 7.66
CA THR A 2 -5.36 9.36 6.43
C THR A 2 -4.92 7.89 6.32
N ARG A 3 -5.79 7.03 5.79
CA ARG A 3 -5.50 5.62 5.54
C ARG A 3 -5.72 5.29 4.07
N THR A 4 -4.71 4.68 3.45
CA THR A 4 -4.78 4.16 2.08
C THR A 4 -4.47 2.67 2.09
N ARG A 5 -5.08 1.93 1.15
CA ARG A 5 -4.87 0.50 0.96
C ARG A 5 -4.33 0.26 -0.45
N ILE A 6 -3.24 -0.51 -0.55
CA ILE A 6 -2.71 -1.03 -1.81
C ILE A 6 -2.90 -2.54 -1.81
N LYS A 7 -3.54 -3.08 -2.85
CA LYS A 7 -3.70 -4.53 -3.06
C LYS A 7 -2.83 -4.93 -4.26
N LEU A 8 -1.91 -5.87 -4.06
CA LEU A 8 -1.09 -6.49 -5.09
C LEU A 8 -1.61 -7.90 -5.35
N ILE A 9 -2.08 -8.14 -6.57
CA ILE A 9 -2.47 -9.46 -7.06
C ILE A 9 -1.22 -10.12 -7.68
N SER A 10 -1.10 -11.44 -7.55
CA SER A 10 0.10 -12.25 -7.81
C SER A 10 0.81 -12.00 -9.16
N ASP A 11 0.09 -11.47 -10.14
CA ASP A 11 0.54 -11.37 -11.54
C ASP A 11 1.34 -10.09 -11.86
N TYR A 12 1.65 -9.27 -10.86
CA TYR A 12 2.44 -8.05 -11.04
C TYR A 12 3.95 -8.30 -10.89
N GLU A 13 4.75 -7.70 -11.77
CA GLU A 13 6.22 -7.74 -11.70
C GLU A 13 6.77 -6.96 -10.49
N ASP A 14 6.04 -5.95 -10.02
CA ASP A 14 6.42 -5.10 -8.89
C ASP A 14 6.12 -5.75 -7.53
N THR A 15 6.97 -5.49 -6.54
CA THR A 15 6.69 -5.92 -5.17
C THR A 15 5.72 -4.97 -4.46
N ILE A 16 5.03 -5.47 -3.44
CA ILE A 16 4.14 -4.62 -2.62
C ILE A 16 4.94 -3.49 -1.94
N GLU A 17 6.21 -3.73 -1.63
CA GLU A 17 7.10 -2.73 -1.04
C GLU A 17 7.41 -1.60 -2.02
N ASP A 18 7.65 -1.92 -3.30
CA ASP A 18 7.86 -0.92 -4.35
C ASP A 18 6.61 -0.06 -4.54
N LEU A 19 5.43 -0.66 -4.57
CA LEU A 19 4.17 0.08 -4.66
C LEU A 19 3.94 1.02 -3.47
N VAL A 20 4.21 0.55 -2.25
CA VAL A 20 4.12 1.36 -1.03
C VAL A 20 5.11 2.52 -1.08
N ASN A 21 6.36 2.26 -1.47
CA ASN A 21 7.39 3.28 -1.58
C ASN A 21 7.07 4.32 -2.66
N ASN A 22 6.57 3.88 -3.81
CA ASN A 22 6.13 4.76 -4.89
C ASN A 22 4.96 5.63 -4.44
N PHE A 23 3.99 5.06 -3.71
CA PHE A 23 2.90 5.83 -3.12
C PHE A 23 3.41 6.91 -2.14
N ILE A 24 4.34 6.58 -1.25
CA ILE A 24 4.88 7.53 -0.26
C ILE A 24 5.69 8.65 -0.94
N LYS A 25 6.48 8.31 -1.97
CA LYS A 25 7.38 9.24 -2.66
C LYS A 25 6.67 10.11 -3.68
N ASP A 26 5.49 9.72 -4.17
CA ASP A 26 4.75 10.52 -5.15
C ASP A 26 4.27 11.84 -4.50
N PRO A 27 4.78 13.00 -4.95
CA PRO A 27 4.42 14.29 -4.38
C PRO A 27 2.92 14.60 -4.49
N LYS A 28 2.18 13.94 -5.41
CA LYS A 28 0.72 14.08 -5.51
C LYS A 28 -0.01 13.54 -4.27
N ASN A 29 0.54 12.54 -3.60
CA ASN A 29 -0.06 11.93 -2.42
C ASN A 29 0.16 12.76 -1.15
N LYS A 30 1.05 13.76 -1.21
CA LYS A 30 1.35 14.71 -0.13
C LYS A 30 1.62 14.03 1.21
N VAL A 31 2.30 12.88 1.19
CA VAL A 31 2.64 12.14 2.41
C VAL A 31 3.71 12.92 3.16
N GLU A 32 3.34 13.55 4.29
CA GLU A 32 4.28 14.27 5.15
C GLU A 32 4.94 13.31 6.15
N LYS A 33 4.16 12.39 6.71
CA LYS A 33 4.64 11.44 7.72
C LYS A 33 3.89 10.13 7.67
N VAL A 34 4.62 9.03 7.58
CA VAL A 34 4.07 7.68 7.73
C VAL A 34 4.07 7.31 9.21
N ASN A 35 2.90 6.89 9.72
CA ASN A 35 2.72 6.50 11.11
C ASN A 35 2.74 4.98 11.29
N LEU A 36 2.13 4.23 10.37
CA LEU A 36 2.06 2.77 10.44
C LEU A 36 1.86 2.17 9.04
N ILE A 37 2.53 1.06 8.76
CA ILE A 37 2.28 0.21 7.59
C ILE A 37 2.00 -1.20 8.09
N GLU A 38 0.90 -1.80 7.62
CA GLU A 38 0.50 -3.17 7.96
C GLU A 38 0.33 -4.00 6.69
N PHE A 39 0.86 -5.22 6.67
CA PHE A 39 0.77 -6.13 5.54
C PHE A 39 -0.11 -7.33 5.88
N TYR A 40 -1.00 -7.69 4.97
CA TYR A 40 -1.92 -8.81 5.10
C TYR A 40 -1.84 -9.68 3.85
N PHE A 41 -1.67 -10.98 4.07
CA PHE A 41 -1.74 -12.00 3.03
C PHE A 41 -3.14 -12.61 3.05
N SER A 42 -3.78 -12.72 1.90
CA SER A 42 -5.13 -13.27 1.78
C SER A 42 -5.31 -13.90 0.40
N GLU A 43 -6.35 -14.72 0.26
CA GLU A 43 -6.80 -15.29 -1.01
C GLU A 43 -8.14 -14.62 -1.37
N ASP A 44 -8.44 -14.48 -2.66
CA ASP A 44 -9.76 -14.04 -3.10
C ASP A 44 -10.70 -15.23 -3.31
N ASP A 45 -11.91 -14.96 -3.78
CA ASP A 45 -12.96 -15.98 -3.96
C ASP A 45 -12.55 -17.06 -4.98
N ASP A 46 -11.60 -16.76 -5.87
CA ASP A 46 -11.06 -17.67 -6.88
C ASP A 46 -9.78 -18.40 -6.40
N GLY A 47 -9.35 -18.14 -5.15
CA GLY A 47 -8.16 -18.74 -4.55
C GLY A 47 -6.85 -18.07 -4.96
N GLU A 48 -6.89 -16.89 -5.60
CA GLU A 48 -5.69 -16.16 -5.97
C GLU A 48 -5.11 -15.43 -4.74
N ALA A 49 -3.86 -15.76 -4.42
CA ALA A 49 -3.15 -15.11 -3.33
C ALA A 49 -2.82 -13.65 -3.69
N TYR A 50 -3.09 -12.75 -2.75
CA TYR A 50 -2.76 -11.35 -2.86
C TYR A 50 -2.20 -10.79 -1.54
N ILE A 51 -1.40 -9.74 -1.67
CA ILE A 51 -0.85 -9.00 -0.54
C ILE A 51 -1.53 -7.65 -0.48
N THR A 52 -1.96 -7.25 0.71
CA THR A 52 -2.55 -5.94 0.97
C THR A 52 -1.68 -5.17 1.95
N ALA A 53 -1.25 -3.96 1.55
CA ALA A 53 -0.62 -3.01 2.44
C ALA A 53 -1.63 -1.92 2.87
N TYR A 54 -1.76 -1.69 4.18
CA TYR A 54 -2.47 -0.55 4.74
C TYR A 54 -1.47 0.47 5.24
N ILE A 55 -1.58 1.71 4.75
CA ILE A 55 -0.66 2.80 5.05
C ILE A 55 -1.44 3.86 5.82
N ASN A 56 -1.04 4.14 7.06
CA ASN A 56 -1.56 5.22 7.88
C ASN A 56 -0.56 6.37 7.88
N TYR A 57 -0.99 7.56 7.47
CA TYR A 57 -0.10 8.70 7.26
C TYR A 57 -0.78 10.05 7.51
N GLU A 58 0.03 11.10 7.58
CA GLU A 58 -0.39 12.49 7.66
C GLU A 58 -0.14 13.19 6.33
N LEU A 59 -1.06 14.08 5.96
CA LEU A 59 -0.97 14.88 4.74
C LEU A 59 -0.23 16.18 5.04
N GLY A 60 0.74 16.52 4.20
CA GLY A 60 1.34 17.84 4.17
C GLY A 60 0.36 18.87 3.66
N LYS A 61 0.41 20.08 4.24
CA LYS A 61 -0.43 21.23 3.84
C LYS A 61 -0.19 21.61 2.37
#